data_AF-A0A7S0BZA6-F1
#
_entry.id   AF-A0A7S0BZA6-F1
#
_cell.length_a   1.000
_cell.length_b   1.000
_cell.length_c   1.000
_cell.angle_alpha   90.00
_cell.angle_beta   90.00
_cell.angle_gamma   90.00
#
_symmetry.space_group_name_H-M   'P 1'
#
loop_
_entity.id
_entity.type
_entity.pdbx_description
1 polymer ?
#
loop_
_entity_poly.entity_id
_entity_poly.type
_entity_poly.pdbx_seq_one_letter_code
_entity_poly.pdbx_strand_id
1 'polypeptide(L)'
;RFATWLTTSRSFLITIAAPIDPNAPLDDLGRAIAPPTNEQQKVRVLVPFIDMTNHSSDQPNAKLTLLDPEKDDAWFALEATRPIAKGKEITIAYGSGIESSVELLMNYGFTPYTNKIDEFMLTKGGSKGEHGSVEGGLSGWKTSLEQDEKILAGCVGDPVLETIMRFRIQMKKSYV
;
A
#
# COMPACT_ATOMS: atom_id res chain seq x y z
N ARG A 1 -10.98 16.67 4.81
CA ARG A 1 -10.42 16.18 3.52
C ARG A 1 -8.93 15.87 3.65
N PHE A 2 -8.08 16.83 4.06
CA PHE A 2 -6.66 16.55 4.30
C PHE A 2 -6.40 15.46 5.36
N ALA A 3 -7.06 15.55 6.53
CA ALA A 3 -6.93 14.53 7.58
C ALA A 3 -7.28 13.12 7.09
N THR A 4 -8.35 12.99 6.29
CA THR A 4 -8.75 11.70 5.68
C THR A 4 -7.65 11.14 4.79
N TRP A 5 -7.09 11.98 3.91
CA TRP A 5 -6.00 11.54 3.02
C TRP A 5 -4.72 11.18 3.81
N LEU A 6 -4.38 11.95 4.84
CA LEU A 6 -3.26 11.64 5.73
C LEU A 6 -3.47 10.28 6.42
N THR A 7 -4.67 10.03 6.96
CA THR A 7 -4.98 8.74 7.57
C THR A 7 -4.95 7.60 6.56
N THR A 8 -5.37 7.81 5.31
CA THR A 8 -5.29 6.78 4.27
C THR A 8 -3.85 6.46 3.89
N SER A 9 -3.02 7.48 3.71
CA SER A 9 -1.65 7.35 3.18
C SER A 9 -0.61 6.96 4.22
N ARG A 10 -0.83 7.23 5.52
CA ARG A 10 0.17 7.05 6.59
C ARG A 10 -0.25 6.10 7.70
N SER A 11 -1.48 5.57 7.66
CA SER A 11 -1.90 4.59 8.67
C SER A 11 -1.43 3.18 8.34
N PHE A 12 -1.17 2.43 9.39
CA PHE A 12 -0.96 0.99 9.35
C PHE A 12 -2.24 0.29 9.78
N LEU A 13 -2.65 -0.73 9.03
CA LEU A 13 -3.73 -1.60 9.42
C LEU A 13 -3.15 -2.70 10.31
N ILE A 14 -3.52 -2.68 11.58
CA ILE A 14 -3.09 -3.67 12.56
C ILE A 14 -4.27 -4.50 12.97
N THR A 15 -3.99 -5.75 13.33
CA THR A 15 -4.99 -6.66 13.87
C THR A 15 -4.79 -6.74 15.36
N ILE A 16 -5.82 -6.42 16.12
CA ILE A 16 -5.85 -6.56 17.58
C ILE A 16 -6.93 -7.56 17.96
N ALA A 17 -6.81 -8.15 19.15
CA ALA A 17 -7.90 -8.94 19.73
C ALA A 17 -9.15 -8.07 19.88
N ALA A 18 -10.33 -8.63 19.58
CA ALA A 18 -11.58 -7.91 19.83
C ALA A 18 -11.70 -7.56 21.32
N PRO A 19 -12.26 -6.38 21.66
CA PRO A 19 -12.52 -6.02 23.04
C PRO A 19 -13.41 -7.09 23.69
N ILE A 20 -13.03 -7.50 24.89
CA ILE A 20 -13.82 -8.45 25.68
C ILE A 20 -15.18 -7.79 26.00
N ASP A 21 -16.28 -8.54 25.79
CA ASP A 21 -17.62 -8.07 26.14
C ASP A 21 -17.62 -7.57 27.60
N PRO A 22 -18.01 -6.31 27.88
CA PRO A 22 -18.06 -5.79 29.24
C PRO A 22 -19.05 -6.53 30.15
N ASN A 23 -19.94 -7.35 29.58
CA ASN A 23 -20.84 -8.24 30.32
C ASN A 23 -20.33 -9.69 30.41
N ALA A 24 -19.09 -9.96 29.96
CA ALA A 24 -18.51 -11.29 30.05
C ALA A 24 -18.42 -11.74 31.52
N PRO A 25 -18.73 -13.01 31.83
CA PRO A 25 -18.58 -13.55 33.17
C PRO A 25 -17.14 -13.35 33.64
N LEU A 26 -16.92 -12.85 34.87
CA LEU A 26 -15.58 -12.73 35.43
C LEU A 26 -15.18 -14.03 36.14
N ASP A 27 -13.89 -14.36 36.15
CA ASP A 27 -13.33 -15.41 36.98
C ASP A 27 -13.18 -14.96 38.44
N ASP A 28 -12.78 -15.88 39.32
CA ASP A 28 -12.58 -15.61 40.75
C ASP A 28 -11.49 -14.54 41.02
N LEU A 29 -10.72 -14.14 40.00
CA LEU A 29 -9.70 -13.10 40.03
C LEU A 29 -10.16 -11.78 39.38
N GLY A 30 -11.44 -11.67 39.00
CA GLY A 30 -12.02 -10.47 38.39
C GLY A 30 -11.61 -10.27 36.93
N ARG A 31 -11.12 -11.30 36.24
CA ARG A 31 -10.75 -11.25 34.82
C ARG A 31 -11.91 -11.76 33.99
N ALA A 32 -12.19 -11.11 32.87
CA ALA A 32 -13.26 -11.53 32.00
C ALA A 32 -12.98 -12.90 31.34
N ILE A 33 -13.85 -13.86 31.61
CA ILE A 33 -13.96 -15.15 30.94
C ILE A 33 -14.71 -14.89 29.62
N ALA A 34 -14.01 -14.36 28.63
CA ALA A 34 -14.52 -14.37 27.28
C ALA A 34 -14.46 -15.82 26.74
N PRO A 35 -15.48 -16.34 26.04
CA PRO A 35 -15.21 -17.40 25.07
C PRO A 35 -14.12 -16.87 24.12
N PRO A 36 -13.16 -17.70 23.65
CA PRO A 36 -12.19 -17.26 22.66
C PRO A 36 -12.94 -16.95 21.37
N THR A 37 -13.49 -15.75 21.25
CA THR A 37 -13.86 -15.19 19.98
C THR A 37 -12.53 -14.95 19.29
N ASN A 38 -12.18 -15.83 18.36
CA ASN A 38 -11.10 -15.59 17.40
C ASN A 38 -11.41 -14.39 16.47
N GLU A 39 -12.31 -13.51 16.89
CA GLU A 39 -12.70 -12.31 16.18
C GLU A 39 -11.59 -11.29 16.36
N GLN A 40 -10.92 -11.06 15.26
CA GLN A 40 -9.83 -10.12 15.12
C GLN A 40 -10.38 -8.80 14.63
N GLN A 41 -10.16 -7.72 15.39
CA GLN A 41 -10.53 -6.38 14.94
C GLN A 41 -9.35 -5.76 14.18
N LYS A 42 -9.64 -5.21 13.01
CA LYS A 42 -8.66 -4.42 12.26
C LYS A 42 -8.79 -2.95 12.61
N VAL A 43 -7.71 -2.35 13.11
CA VAL A 43 -7.65 -0.93 13.49
C VAL A 43 -6.60 -0.22 12.67
N ARG A 44 -6.87 1.02 12.28
CA ARG A 44 -5.90 1.89 11.62
C ARG A 44 -5.19 2.74 12.67
N VAL A 45 -3.87 2.69 12.69
CA VAL A 45 -3.04 3.46 13.62
C VAL A 45 -2.03 4.31 12.87
N LEU A 46 -1.71 5.49 13.41
CA LEU A 46 -0.57 6.28 12.97
C LEU A 46 0.60 5.96 13.89
N VAL A 47 1.72 5.50 13.33
CA VAL A 47 2.90 5.13 14.09
C VAL A 47 4.01 6.12 13.76
N PRO A 48 4.29 7.10 14.64
CA PRO A 48 5.32 8.10 14.41
C PRO A 48 6.68 7.45 14.08
N PHE A 49 7.47 8.13 13.25
CA PHE A 49 8.77 7.69 12.72
C PHE A 49 8.67 6.54 11.72
N ILE A 50 7.90 5.48 12.01
CA ILE A 50 7.73 4.35 11.09
C ILE A 50 6.96 4.77 9.84
N ASP A 51 6.00 5.68 9.99
CA ASP A 51 5.21 6.28 8.89
C ASP A 51 6.04 7.07 7.85
N MET A 52 7.28 7.44 8.17
CA MET A 52 8.23 8.06 7.23
C MET A 52 8.87 7.04 6.28
N THR A 53 8.74 5.75 6.54
CA THR A 53 9.36 4.70 5.71
C THR A 53 8.66 4.62 4.36
N ASN A 54 9.43 4.72 3.28
CA ASN A 54 8.86 4.75 1.93
C ASN A 54 8.45 3.36 1.42
N HIS A 55 7.59 3.39 0.40
CA HIS A 55 7.15 2.20 -0.31
C HIS A 55 8.21 1.68 -1.29
N SER A 56 8.27 0.36 -1.45
CA SER A 56 8.84 -0.27 -2.64
C SER A 56 7.94 -1.41 -3.10
N SER A 57 7.47 -1.35 -4.34
CA SER A 57 6.59 -2.39 -4.93
C SER A 57 7.34 -3.68 -5.23
N ASP A 58 8.58 -3.58 -5.72
CA ASP A 58 9.31 -4.77 -6.21
C ASP A 58 10.27 -5.36 -5.19
N GLN A 59 10.88 -4.52 -4.36
CA GLN A 59 11.97 -4.94 -3.47
C GLN A 59 11.92 -4.28 -2.07
N PRO A 60 10.81 -4.40 -1.32
CA PRO A 60 10.81 -3.99 0.08
C PRO A 60 11.91 -4.75 0.85
N ASN A 61 12.56 -4.09 1.80
CA ASN A 61 13.64 -4.68 2.60
C ASN A 61 13.36 -4.70 4.11
N ALA A 62 12.21 -4.17 4.51
CA ALA A 62 11.69 -4.31 5.86
C ALA A 62 10.18 -4.58 5.82
N LYS A 63 9.62 -4.98 6.97
CA LYS A 63 8.19 -5.11 7.22
C LYS A 63 7.85 -4.55 8.61
N LEU A 64 6.64 -4.03 8.78
CA LEU A 64 6.12 -3.70 10.11
C LEU A 64 5.82 -5.00 10.86
N THR A 65 6.22 -5.05 12.13
CA THR A 65 5.89 -6.13 13.06
C THR A 65 5.51 -5.56 14.42
N LEU A 66 4.78 -6.35 15.20
CA LEU A 66 4.54 -6.08 16.62
C LEU A 66 5.43 -7.02 17.43
N LEU A 67 6.24 -6.44 18.31
CA LEU A 67 7.02 -7.18 19.29
C LEU A 67 6.17 -7.33 20.55
N ASP A 68 6.15 -8.55 21.09
CA ASP A 68 5.39 -8.93 22.29
C ASP A 68 3.89 -8.51 22.24
N PRO A 69 3.13 -8.90 21.20
CA PRO A 69 1.74 -8.45 21.02
C PRO A 69 0.78 -8.87 22.14
N GLU A 70 1.16 -9.88 22.93
CA GLU A 70 0.39 -10.40 24.07
C GLU A 70 0.55 -9.53 25.34
N LYS A 71 1.49 -8.58 25.35
CA LYS A 71 1.71 -7.70 26.49
C LYS A 71 1.07 -6.34 26.27
N ASP A 72 0.64 -5.70 27.35
CA ASP A 72 0.11 -4.33 27.33
C ASP A 72 1.14 -3.30 26.82
N ASP A 73 2.43 -3.63 26.90
CA ASP A 73 3.55 -2.81 26.42
C ASP A 73 4.07 -3.23 25.04
N ALA A 74 3.24 -3.80 24.17
CA ALA A 74 3.63 -4.19 22.82
C ALA A 74 4.28 -3.03 22.02
N TRP A 75 5.31 -3.35 21.22
CA TRP A 75 6.08 -2.36 20.47
C TRP A 75 5.89 -2.53 18.96
N PHE A 76 5.73 -1.40 18.26
CA PHE A 76 5.85 -1.39 16.80
C PHE A 76 7.32 -1.36 16.39
N ALA A 77 7.71 -2.27 15.49
CA ALA A 77 9.07 -2.34 14.98
C ALA A 77 9.11 -2.54 13.47
N LEU A 78 10.20 -2.10 12.85
CA LEU A 78 10.56 -2.48 11.48
C LEU A 78 11.56 -3.62 11.53
N GLU A 79 11.15 -4.78 11.02
CA GLU A 79 12.00 -5.96 10.90
C GLU A 79 12.60 -5.99 9.50
N ALA A 80 13.93 -6.00 9.40
CA ALA A 80 14.61 -6.17 8.12
C ALA A 80 14.34 -7.60 7.59
N THR A 81 13.86 -7.71 6.35
CA THR A 81 13.58 -9.02 5.72
C THR A 81 14.79 -9.58 4.96
N ARG A 82 15.83 -8.76 4.81
CA ARG A 82 17.10 -9.10 4.15
C ARG A 82 18.21 -8.15 4.63
N PRO A 83 19.50 -8.48 4.45
CA PRO A 83 20.60 -7.57 4.77
C PRO A 83 20.47 -6.22 4.04
N ILE A 84 20.61 -5.11 4.79
CA ILE A 84 20.53 -3.75 4.26
C ILE A 84 21.92 -3.11 4.35
N ALA A 85 22.51 -2.79 3.19
CA ALA A 85 23.82 -2.16 3.13
C ALA A 85 23.78 -0.73 3.71
N LYS A 86 24.90 -0.27 4.29
CA LYS A 86 25.03 1.10 4.78
C LYS A 86 24.71 2.11 3.68
N GLY A 87 23.86 3.09 3.99
CA GLY A 87 23.43 4.13 3.03
C GLY A 87 22.31 3.69 2.08
N LYS A 88 21.85 2.44 2.15
CA LYS A 88 20.64 2.01 1.44
C LYS A 88 19.41 2.41 2.24
N GLU A 89 18.41 2.96 1.54
CA GLU A 89 17.12 3.30 2.13
C GLU A 89 16.38 2.06 2.66
N ILE A 90 15.71 2.22 3.81
CA ILE A 90 14.80 1.22 4.36
C ILE A 90 13.43 1.45 3.71
N THR A 91 12.88 0.42 3.10
CA THR A 91 11.59 0.47 2.40
C THR A 91 10.70 -0.70 2.79
N ILE A 92 9.40 -0.42 2.86
CA ILE A 92 8.36 -1.41 3.17
C ILE A 92 7.40 -1.57 2.00
N ALA A 93 6.62 -2.65 2.01
CA ALA A 93 5.43 -2.73 1.17
C ALA A 93 4.28 -2.00 1.86
N TYR A 94 3.55 -1.17 1.12
CA TYR A 94 2.36 -0.49 1.63
C TYR A 94 1.13 -1.36 1.36
N GLY A 95 0.09 -1.15 2.15
CA GLY A 95 -1.15 -1.93 2.06
C GLY A 95 -0.87 -3.44 2.22
N SER A 96 -1.37 -4.21 1.26
CA SER A 96 -1.19 -5.67 1.21
C SER A 96 0.12 -6.11 0.52
N GLY A 97 0.87 -5.16 -0.05
CA GLY A 97 2.02 -5.45 -0.91
C GLY A 97 1.69 -5.88 -2.33
N ILE A 98 0.40 -5.97 -2.67
CA ILE A 98 -0.11 -6.23 -4.02
C ILE A 98 -0.90 -5.03 -4.57
N GLU A 99 -0.50 -3.82 -4.19
CA GLU A 99 -1.13 -2.59 -4.65
C GLU A 99 -0.67 -2.26 -6.07
N SER A 100 -1.63 -2.00 -6.96
CA SER A 100 -1.37 -1.45 -8.30
C SER A 100 -0.92 0.00 -8.23
N SER A 101 -0.28 0.51 -9.28
CA SER A 101 0.09 1.92 -9.43
C SER A 101 -1.12 2.86 -9.37
N VAL A 102 -2.31 2.36 -9.74
CA VAL A 102 -3.57 3.10 -9.60
C VAL A 102 -3.91 3.27 -8.10
N GLU A 103 -3.87 2.18 -7.33
CA GLU A 103 -4.12 2.21 -5.89
C GLU A 103 -3.06 3.04 -5.15
N LEU A 104 -1.79 2.92 -5.54
CA LEU A 104 -0.70 3.71 -4.97
C LEU A 104 -0.90 5.21 -5.21
N LEU A 105 -1.34 5.60 -6.41
CA LEU A 105 -1.64 6.99 -6.72
C LEU A 105 -2.84 7.50 -5.93
N MET A 106 -3.94 6.74 -5.87
CA MET A 106 -5.16 7.16 -5.17
C MET A 106 -4.99 7.24 -3.66
N ASN A 107 -4.32 6.26 -3.06
CA ASN A 107 -4.23 6.12 -1.61
C ASN A 107 -3.01 6.82 -1.00
N TYR A 108 -1.92 6.96 -1.76
CA TYR A 108 -0.64 7.46 -1.26
C TYR A 108 -0.08 8.63 -2.06
N GLY A 109 -0.68 9.00 -3.19
CA GLY A 109 -0.33 10.19 -3.96
C GLY A 109 0.97 10.09 -4.73
N PHE A 110 1.46 8.89 -5.04
CA PHE A 110 2.67 8.68 -5.85
C PHE A 110 2.48 7.54 -6.85
N THR A 111 3.34 7.51 -7.87
CA THR A 111 3.43 6.40 -8.81
C THR A 111 4.85 5.82 -8.75
N PRO A 112 5.01 4.51 -8.51
CA PRO A 112 6.32 3.88 -8.51
C PRO A 112 6.92 3.89 -9.92
N TYR A 113 8.26 3.81 -10.01
CA TYR A 113 8.93 3.69 -11.31
C TYR A 113 8.66 2.35 -11.98
N THR A 114 8.52 1.30 -11.17
CA THR A 114 8.25 -0.07 -11.60
C THR A 114 7.30 -0.69 -10.59
N ASN A 115 6.31 -1.43 -11.09
CA ASN A 115 5.40 -2.21 -10.27
C ASN A 115 4.92 -3.43 -11.05
N LYS A 116 5.45 -4.61 -10.72
CA LYS A 116 5.09 -5.87 -11.37
C LYS A 116 3.62 -6.26 -11.20
N ILE A 117 2.95 -5.71 -10.20
CA ILE A 117 1.53 -5.99 -9.94
C ILE A 117 0.64 -5.40 -11.03
N ASP A 118 1.06 -4.30 -11.67
CA ASP A 118 0.29 -3.62 -12.70
C ASP A 118 0.02 -4.52 -13.90
N GLU A 119 1.02 -5.31 -14.32
CA GLU A 119 0.86 -6.25 -15.43
C GLU A 119 -0.26 -7.25 -15.11
N PHE A 120 -0.28 -7.83 -13.91
CA PHE A 120 -1.31 -8.80 -13.51
C PHE A 120 -2.71 -8.18 -13.34
N MET A 121 -2.78 -7.03 -12.68
CA MET A 121 -4.06 -6.40 -12.32
C MET A 121 -4.71 -5.69 -13.51
N LEU A 122 -3.92 -5.10 -14.40
CA LEU A 122 -4.42 -4.31 -15.53
C LEU A 122 -4.66 -5.15 -16.79
N THR A 123 -3.95 -6.27 -16.99
CA THR A 123 -4.26 -7.22 -18.08
C THR A 123 -5.56 -7.99 -17.82
N LYS A 124 -5.88 -8.33 -16.56
CA LYS A 124 -7.11 -9.07 -16.21
C LYS A 124 -8.40 -8.26 -16.35
N GLY A 125 -8.33 -6.92 -16.38
CA GLY A 125 -9.49 -6.06 -16.68
C GLY A 125 -10.00 -6.12 -18.13
N GLY A 126 -9.32 -6.87 -19.01
CA GLY A 126 -9.65 -7.03 -20.43
C GLY A 126 -10.14 -8.41 -20.84
N SER A 127 -10.54 -9.28 -19.90
CA SER A 127 -11.21 -10.53 -20.28
C SER A 127 -12.65 -10.23 -20.68
N LYS A 128 -12.88 -10.12 -21.99
CA LYS A 128 -14.18 -10.10 -22.70
C LYS A 128 -15.35 -10.55 -21.82
N GLY A 129 -16.17 -9.61 -21.33
CA GLY A 129 -17.38 -9.98 -20.59
C GLY A 129 -17.96 -8.89 -19.69
N GLU A 130 -19.02 -8.27 -20.18
CA GLU A 130 -20.17 -7.74 -19.42
C GLU A 130 -20.08 -6.44 -18.60
N HIS A 131 -18.90 -5.92 -18.22
CA HIS A 131 -18.84 -4.55 -17.68
C HIS A 131 -17.65 -3.76 -18.22
N GLY A 132 -17.85 -3.17 -19.41
CA GLY A 132 -17.01 -2.07 -19.90
C GLY A 132 -15.53 -2.43 -19.97
N SER A 133 -15.22 -3.56 -20.61
CA SER A 133 -13.88 -3.88 -21.06
C SER A 133 -13.31 -2.66 -21.79
N VAL A 134 -12.08 -2.27 -21.45
CA VAL A 134 -11.25 -1.39 -22.27
C VAL A 134 -10.95 -2.16 -23.56
N GLU A 135 -11.93 -2.24 -24.46
CA GLU A 135 -11.88 -2.92 -25.78
C GLU A 135 -11.01 -2.17 -26.80
N GLY A 136 -10.06 -1.40 -26.31
CA GLY A 136 -9.10 -0.73 -27.14
C GLY A 136 -7.87 -0.56 -26.29
N GLY A 137 -6.80 -1.30 -26.60
CA GLY A 137 -5.52 -1.14 -25.90
C GLY A 137 -5.02 0.30 -25.97
N LEU A 138 -3.90 0.55 -26.64
CA LEU A 138 -3.45 1.94 -26.79
C LEU A 138 -4.40 2.82 -27.65
N SER A 139 -5.50 2.28 -28.21
CA SER A 139 -6.35 2.98 -29.17
C SER A 139 -7.16 4.17 -28.60
N GLY A 140 -7.37 4.23 -27.28
CA GLY A 140 -7.96 5.40 -26.61
C GLY A 140 -6.94 6.50 -26.27
N TRP A 141 -5.64 6.23 -26.41
CA TRP A 141 -4.57 7.13 -26.01
C TRP A 141 -4.19 8.06 -27.15
N LYS A 142 -4.24 9.37 -26.92
CA LYS A 142 -3.85 10.39 -27.92
C LYS A 142 -2.35 10.44 -28.23
N THR A 143 -1.53 9.64 -27.55
CA THR A 143 -0.06 9.70 -27.58
C THR A 143 0.50 8.29 -27.51
N SER A 144 1.64 8.03 -28.14
CA SER A 144 2.37 6.76 -28.03
C SER A 144 3.14 6.65 -26.71
N LEU A 145 3.73 5.48 -26.44
CA LEU A 145 4.61 5.29 -25.28
C LEU A 145 5.86 6.15 -25.39
N GLU A 146 6.50 6.16 -26.56
CA GLU A 146 7.73 6.91 -26.84
C GLU A 146 7.50 8.43 -26.77
N GLN A 147 6.30 8.89 -27.17
CA GLN A 147 5.93 10.30 -27.01
C GLN A 147 5.82 10.69 -25.54
N ASP A 148 5.19 9.85 -24.72
CA ASP A 148 5.06 10.13 -23.28
C ASP A 148 6.43 10.07 -22.57
N GLU A 149 7.32 9.14 -22.94
CA GLU A 149 8.68 9.08 -22.40
C GLU A 149 9.50 10.33 -22.76
N LYS A 150 9.34 10.86 -23.98
CA LYS A 150 9.96 12.14 -24.37
C LYS A 150 9.40 13.33 -23.59
N ILE A 151 8.09 13.37 -23.36
CA ILE A 151 7.46 14.42 -22.56
C ILE A 151 7.97 14.34 -21.13
N LEU A 152 8.03 13.15 -20.53
CA LEU A 152 8.56 12.94 -19.18
C LEU A 152 9.99 13.48 -19.04
N ALA A 153 10.86 13.23 -20.01
CA ALA A 153 12.23 13.76 -20.01
C ALA A 153 12.28 15.30 -20.01
N GLY A 154 11.23 15.96 -20.51
CA GLY A 154 11.07 17.41 -20.50
C GLY A 154 10.39 17.99 -19.26
N CYS A 155 9.84 17.16 -18.35
CA CYS A 155 9.10 17.59 -17.16
C CYS A 155 9.98 18.12 -16.01
N VAL A 156 11.21 18.55 -16.29
CA VAL A 156 12.16 18.97 -15.26
C VAL A 156 11.61 20.17 -14.49
N GLY A 157 11.39 20.00 -13.19
CA GLY A 157 10.90 21.05 -12.29
C GLY A 157 9.38 21.12 -12.09
N ASP A 158 8.60 20.24 -12.74
CA ASP A 158 7.16 20.09 -12.48
C ASP A 158 6.84 18.70 -11.91
N PRO A 159 6.81 18.54 -10.57
CA PRO A 159 6.60 17.24 -9.93
C PRO A 159 5.19 16.68 -10.18
N VAL A 160 4.21 17.53 -10.46
CA VAL A 160 2.83 17.10 -10.74
C VAL A 160 2.77 16.50 -12.13
N LEU A 161 3.28 17.22 -13.14
CA LEU A 161 3.32 16.72 -14.51
C LEU A 161 4.20 15.47 -14.60
N GLU A 162 5.32 15.43 -13.89
CA GLU A 162 6.18 14.26 -13.81
C GLU A 162 5.42 13.03 -13.28
N THR A 163 4.66 13.18 -12.20
CA THR A 163 3.83 12.10 -11.63
C THR A 163 2.77 11.62 -12.62
N ILE A 164 2.08 12.56 -13.28
CA ILE A 164 1.07 12.25 -14.31
C ILE A 164 1.71 11.46 -15.46
N MET A 165 2.85 11.91 -15.97
CA MET A 165 3.51 11.26 -17.10
C MET A 165 4.04 9.87 -16.72
N ARG A 166 4.60 9.70 -15.52
CA ARG A 166 5.00 8.39 -15.00
C ARG A 166 3.84 7.43 -14.93
N PHE A 167 2.70 7.86 -14.37
CA PHE A 167 1.49 7.05 -14.33
C PHE A 167 1.03 6.62 -15.73
N ARG A 168 0.98 7.56 -16.69
CA ARG A 168 0.59 7.25 -18.06
C ARG A 168 1.52 6.22 -18.72
N ILE A 169 2.84 6.41 -18.59
CA ILE A 169 3.84 5.49 -19.13
C ILE A 169 3.67 4.09 -18.51
N GLN A 170 3.49 4.03 -17.19
CA GLN A 170 3.30 2.77 -16.48
C GLN A 170 2.05 2.03 -16.97
N MET A 171 0.92 2.72 -17.06
CA MET A 171 -0.32 2.15 -17.60
C MET A 171 -0.11 1.62 -19.03
N LYS A 172 0.52 2.40 -19.92
CA LYS A 172 0.79 1.98 -21.30
C LYS A 172 1.70 0.75 -21.37
N LYS A 173 2.75 0.69 -20.54
CA LYS A 173 3.66 -0.47 -20.47
C LYS A 173 2.95 -1.74 -20.03
N SER A 174 1.95 -1.65 -19.16
CA SER A 174 1.17 -2.81 -18.71
C SER A 174 0.17 -3.34 -19.75
N TYR A 175 -0.06 -2.62 -20.85
CA TYR A 175 -0.96 -3.04 -21.96
C TYR A 175 -0.23 -3.52 -23.22
N VAL A 176 1.11 -3.44 -23.25
CA VAL A 176 1.97 -3.86 -24.39
C VAL A 176 2.63 -5.18 -24.07
#